data_AF-X1LC15-F1
#
_entry.id   AF-X1LC15-F1
#
_cell.length_a   1.000
_cell.length_b   1.000
_cell.length_c   1.000
_cell.angle_alpha   90.00
_cell.angle_beta   90.00
_cell.angle_gamma   90.00
#
_symmetry.space_group_name_H-M   'P 1'
#
loop_
_entity.id
_entity.type
_entity.pdbx_description
1 polymer ?
#
loop_
_entity_poly.entity_id
_entity_poly.type
_entity_poly.pdbx_seq_one_letter_code
_entity_poly.pdbx_strand_id
1 'polypeptide(L)'
;MLTDTKAELQWDNIDWKTVYERVNRLQTRITKAVKQKKWHLVKRLQYLLTHSQGAKMLAVRRVSQNKGRRTAGVDGEKWITPEAKMNAVLRDESLSR
;
A
#
# COMPACT_ATOMS: atom_id res chain seq x y z
N MET A 1 -14.74 -21.40 -6.26
CA MET A 1 -13.32 -21.76 -6.05
C MET A 1 -12.48 -21.55 -7.33
N LEU A 2 -12.56 -20.38 -7.97
CA LEU A 2 -11.70 -20.00 -9.13
C LEU A 2 -11.18 -18.55 -9.03
N THR A 3 -11.71 -17.77 -8.09
CA THR A 3 -11.32 -16.38 -7.80
C THR A 3 -10.07 -16.31 -6.92
N ASP A 4 -9.89 -17.33 -6.09
CA ASP A 4 -8.94 -17.36 -4.97
C ASP A 4 -7.50 -17.55 -5.47
N THR A 5 -7.29 -18.50 -6.39
CA THR A 5 -6.00 -18.76 -7.04
C THR A 5 -5.50 -17.59 -7.89
N LYS A 6 -6.42 -16.81 -8.48
CA LYS A 6 -6.05 -15.67 -9.35
C LYS A 6 -5.50 -14.51 -8.53
N ALA A 7 -6.05 -14.24 -7.34
CA ALA A 7 -5.58 -13.18 -6.46
C ALA A 7 -4.21 -13.52 -5.84
N GLU A 8 -4.01 -14.77 -5.43
CA GLU A 8 -2.70 -15.24 -4.93
C GLU A 8 -1.60 -15.15 -5.99
N LEU A 9 -1.88 -15.67 -7.21
CA LEU A 9 -0.95 -15.57 -8.34
C LEU A 9 -0.63 -14.11 -8.69
N GLN A 10 -1.61 -13.21 -8.60
CA GLN A 10 -1.36 -11.79 -8.86
C GLN A 10 -0.45 -11.16 -7.80
N TRP A 11 -0.61 -11.49 -6.52
CA TRP A 11 0.22 -10.96 -5.42
C TRP A 11 1.68 -11.43 -5.50
N ASP A 12 1.89 -12.71 -5.79
CA ASP A 12 3.24 -13.28 -5.88
C ASP A 12 3.99 -12.84 -7.15
N ASN A 13 3.26 -12.50 -8.22
CA ASN A 13 3.83 -11.98 -9.46
C ASN A 13 3.99 -10.44 -9.49
N ILE A 14 3.70 -9.73 -8.40
CA ILE A 14 3.94 -8.27 -8.34
C ILE A 14 5.45 -8.01 -8.39
N ASP A 15 5.89 -7.16 -9.33
CA ASP A 15 7.24 -6.59 -9.30
C ASP A 15 7.37 -5.59 -8.13
N TRP A 16 7.67 -6.14 -6.96
CA TRP A 16 7.84 -5.40 -5.72
C TRP A 16 8.97 -4.37 -5.78
N LYS A 17 9.99 -4.58 -6.61
CA LYS A 17 11.10 -3.64 -6.77
C LYS A 17 10.58 -2.38 -7.45
N THR A 18 9.84 -2.52 -8.54
CA THR A 18 9.23 -1.38 -9.23
C THR A 18 8.23 -0.63 -8.34
N VAL A 19 7.41 -1.35 -7.57
CA VAL A 19 6.47 -0.73 -6.63
C VAL A 19 7.22 0.08 -5.56
N TYR A 20 8.28 -0.48 -4.98
CA TYR A 20 9.11 0.20 -3.98
C TYR A 20 9.78 1.45 -4.55
N GLU A 21 10.38 1.35 -5.74
CA GLU A 21 11.02 2.50 -6.38
C GLU A 21 10.05 3.65 -6.63
N ARG A 22 8.83 3.35 -7.09
CA ARG A 22 7.79 4.38 -7.32
C ARG A 22 7.40 5.09 -6.03
N VAL A 23 7.17 4.35 -4.95
CA VAL A 23 6.83 4.91 -3.63
C VAL A 23 7.99 5.71 -3.07
N ASN A 24 9.22 5.19 -3.15
CA ASN A 24 10.42 5.87 -2.65
C ASN A 24 10.67 7.20 -3.39
N ARG A 25 10.42 7.26 -4.70
CA ARG A 25 10.49 8.51 -5.48
C ARG A 25 9.50 9.56 -4.96
N LEU A 26 8.26 9.17 -4.66
CA LEU A 26 7.26 10.08 -4.09
C LEU A 26 7.67 10.58 -2.70
N GLN A 27 8.11 9.68 -1.82
CA GLN A 27 8.60 10.04 -0.48
C GLN A 27 9.79 11.00 -0.56
N THR A 28 10.75 10.73 -1.46
CA THR A 28 11.90 11.61 -1.69
C THR A 28 11.47 13.00 -2.17
N ARG A 29 10.47 13.09 -3.06
CA ARG A 29 9.91 14.37 -3.53
C ARG A 29 9.22 15.13 -2.41
N ILE A 30 8.50 14.45 -1.52
CA ILE A 30 7.89 15.04 -0.33
C ILE A 30 8.99 15.64 0.56
N THR A 31 10.04 14.88 0.88
CA THR A 31 11.16 15.35 1.71
C THR A 31 11.84 16.57 1.10
N LYS A 32 12.08 16.58 -0.23
CA LYS A 32 12.63 17.74 -0.94
C LYS A 32 11.69 18.96 -0.86
N ALA A 33 10.39 18.77 -1.04
CA ALA A 33 9.40 19.85 -0.98
C ALA A 33 9.26 20.44 0.44
N VAL A 34 9.33 19.60 1.48
CA VAL A 34 9.35 20.02 2.89
C VAL A 34 10.59 20.88 3.17
N LYS A 35 11.79 20.43 2.75
CA LYS A 35 13.04 21.21 2.90
C LYS A 35 12.96 22.59 2.23
N GLN A 36 12.23 22.69 1.11
CA GLN A 36 12.01 23.95 0.38
C GLN A 36 10.79 24.76 0.88
N LYS A 37 10.12 24.33 1.95
CA LYS A 37 8.89 24.95 2.50
C LYS A 37 7.75 25.11 1.48
N LYS A 38 7.68 24.23 0.47
CA LYS A 38 6.64 24.24 -0.58
C LYS A 38 5.39 23.47 -0.15
N TRP A 39 4.63 24.03 0.79
CA TRP A 39 3.53 23.32 1.47
C TRP A 39 2.40 22.85 0.55
N HIS A 40 2.03 23.64 -0.46
CA HIS A 40 1.02 23.21 -1.45
C HIS A 40 1.49 21.96 -2.24
N LEU A 41 2.78 21.91 -2.58
CA LEU A 41 3.36 20.76 -3.26
C LEU A 41 3.43 19.55 -2.33
N VAL A 42 3.76 19.73 -1.05
CA VAL A 42 3.74 18.67 -0.05
C VAL A 42 2.35 18.03 0.03
N LYS A 43 1.29 18.84 0.18
CA LYS A 43 -0.10 18.34 0.24
C LYS A 43 -0.46 17.54 -1.01
N ARG A 44 -0.13 18.05 -2.21
CA ARG A 44 -0.40 17.35 -3.48
C ARG A 44 0.35 16.03 -3.60
N LEU A 45 1.61 15.98 -3.17
CA LEU A 45 2.42 14.76 -3.21
C LEU A 45 1.99 13.73 -2.16
N GLN A 46 1.57 14.18 -0.98
CA GLN A 46 0.96 13.32 0.04
C GLN A 46 -0.35 12.71 -0.47
N TYR A 47 -1.22 13.51 -1.09
CA TYR A 47 -2.43 13.02 -1.73
C TYR A 47 -2.12 11.97 -2.79
N LEU A 48 -1.15 12.23 -3.69
CA LEU A 48 -0.74 11.26 -4.69
C LEU A 48 -0.18 9.96 -4.08
N LEU A 49 0.53 10.07 -2.95
CA LEU A 49 1.07 8.92 -2.24
C LEU A 49 -0.05 8.07 -1.62
N THR A 50 -1.02 8.67 -0.93
CA THR A 50 -2.12 7.94 -0.27
C THR A 50 -3.08 7.29 -1.27
N HIS A 51 -3.23 7.88 -2.46
CA HIS A 51 -4.08 7.33 -3.53
C HIS A 51 -3.32 6.39 -4.48
N SER A 52 -2.02 6.16 -4.24
CA SER A 52 -1.23 5.26 -5.08
C SER A 52 -1.51 3.80 -4.73
N GLN A 53 -1.98 3.01 -5.72
CA GLN A 53 -2.12 1.55 -5.59
C GLN A 53 -0.83 0.88 -5.08
N GLY A 54 0.34 1.33 -5.55
CA GLY A 54 1.63 0.79 -5.10
C GLY A 54 1.96 1.08 -3.64
N ALA A 55 1.55 2.25 -3.12
CA ALA A 55 1.70 2.57 -1.71
C ALA A 55 0.78 1.72 -0.83
N LYS A 56 -0.46 1.51 -1.28
CA LYS A 56 -1.44 0.61 -0.61
C LYS A 56 -0.92 -0.83 -0.58
N MET A 57 -0.44 -1.37 -1.71
CA MET A 57 0.17 -2.70 -1.78
C MET A 57 1.37 -2.86 -0.84
N LEU A 58 2.26 -1.86 -0.76
CA LEU A 58 3.38 -1.89 0.18
C LEU A 58 2.95 -1.84 1.64
N ALA A 59 1.91 -1.05 1.97
CA ALA A 59 1.36 -0.99 3.32
C ALA A 59 0.84 -2.37 3.76
N VAL A 60 0.02 -2.98 2.90
CA VAL A 60 -0.53 -4.33 3.14
C VAL A 60 0.58 -5.38 3.24
N ARG A 61 1.59 -5.32 2.37
CA ARG A 61 2.74 -6.23 2.44
C ARG A 61 3.47 -6.07 3.76
N ARG A 62 3.77 -4.85 4.18
CA ARG A 62 4.49 -4.55 5.43
C ARG A 62 3.73 -5.04 6.66
N VAL A 63 2.42 -4.77 6.74
CA VAL A 63 1.56 -5.24 7.84
C VAL A 63 1.53 -6.76 7.88
N SER A 64 1.42 -7.43 6.72
CA SER A 64 1.37 -8.89 6.67
C SER A 64 2.71 -9.60 6.95
N GLN A 65 3.84 -8.91 6.74
CA GLN A 65 5.18 -9.46 6.96
C GLN A 65 5.75 -9.10 8.36
N ASN A 66 5.08 -8.24 9.12
CA ASN A 66 5.53 -7.86 10.46
C ASN A 66 5.43 -9.02 11.46
N LYS A 67 6.34 -9.02 12.46
CA LYS A 67 6.41 -10.02 13.55
C LYS A 67 5.09 -10.13 14.35
N GLY A 68 4.29 -9.06 14.39
CA GLY A 68 2.95 -8.98 15.00
C GLY A 68 1.78 -9.38 14.10
N ARG A 69 2.00 -9.97 12.91
CA ARG A 69 0.91 -10.32 11.95
C ARG A 69 -0.17 -11.27 12.48
N ARG A 70 0.05 -11.89 13.64
CA ARG A 70 -0.86 -12.87 14.27
C ARG A 70 -1.81 -12.23 15.29
N THR A 71 -1.53 -11.00 15.71
CA THR A 71 -2.37 -10.17 16.58
C THR A 71 -3.27 -9.28 15.73
N ALA A 72 -4.56 -9.26 16.01
CA ALA A 72 -5.52 -8.39 15.34
C ALA A 72 -5.16 -6.92 15.60
N GLY A 73 -5.23 -6.08 14.56
CA GLY A 73 -5.10 -4.63 14.71
C GLY A 73 -6.33 -4.01 15.40
N VAL A 74 -6.37 -2.68 15.50
CA VAL A 74 -7.52 -1.94 16.05
C VAL A 74 -8.83 -2.27 15.30
N ASP A 75 -8.73 -2.57 14.01
CA ASP A 75 -9.86 -2.95 13.15
C ASP A 75 -10.30 -4.42 13.29
N GLY A 76 -9.67 -5.20 14.19
CA GLY A 76 -10.04 -6.60 14.45
C GLY A 76 -9.64 -7.61 13.36
N GLU A 77 -9.23 -7.16 12.17
CA GLU A 77 -8.91 -8.03 11.04
C GLU A 77 -7.46 -8.56 11.07
N LYS A 78 -7.28 -9.81 10.62
CA LYS A 78 -5.95 -10.45 10.44
C LYS A 78 -5.66 -10.66 8.96
N TRP A 79 -4.73 -9.88 8.40
CA TRP A 79 -4.35 -9.96 6.97
C TRP A 79 -3.28 -11.02 6.73
N ILE A 80 -3.67 -12.30 6.89
CA ILE A 80 -2.75 -13.44 6.86
C ILE A 80 -2.66 -14.04 5.44
N THR A 81 -3.77 -14.22 4.73
CA THR A 81 -3.80 -14.80 3.38
C THR A 81 -3.56 -13.73 2.30
N PRO A 82 -3.01 -14.09 1.12
CA PRO A 82 -2.84 -13.14 0.02
C PRO A 82 -4.17 -12.56 -0.49
N GLU A 83 -5.28 -13.28 -0.34
CA GLU A 83 -6.63 -12.79 -0.64
C GLU A 83 -7.06 -11.68 0.32
N ALA A 84 -6.86 -11.86 1.63
CA ALA A 84 -7.14 -10.83 2.62
C ALA A 84 -6.32 -9.56 2.35
N LYS A 85 -5.09 -9.74 1.84
CA LYS A 85 -4.23 -8.64 1.41
C LYS A 85 -4.79 -7.92 0.18
N MET A 86 -5.17 -8.67 -0.86
CA MET A 86 -5.71 -8.06 -2.09
C MET A 86 -7.08 -7.40 -1.85
N ASN A 87 -7.95 -8.03 -1.07
CA ASN A 87 -9.23 -7.45 -0.66
C ASN A 87 -9.06 -6.17 0.17
N ALA A 88 -8.03 -6.09 1.03
CA ALA A 88 -7.72 -4.85 1.74
C ALA A 88 -7.30 -3.72 0.77
N VAL A 89 -6.49 -4.03 -0.25
CA VAL A 89 -6.13 -3.05 -1.30
C VAL A 89 -7.37 -2.59 -2.08
N LEU A 90 -8.26 -3.51 -2.46
CA LEU A 90 -9.46 -3.22 -3.24
C LEU A 90 -10.54 -2.47 -2.44
N ARG A 91 -10.71 -2.79 -1.14
CA ARG A 91 -11.64 -2.08 -0.23
C ARG A 91 -11.24 -0.62 -0.02
N ASP A 92 -9.94 -0.34 0.00
CA ASP A 92 -9.42 1.03 0.10
C ASP A 92 -9.59 1.81 -1.23
N GLU A 93 -9.84 1.13 -2.36
CA GLU A 93 -10.11 1.75 -3.67
C GLU A 93 -11.56 2.21 -3.83
N SER A 94 -12.52 1.54 -3.16
CA SER A 94 -13.94 1.95 -3.17
C SER A 94 -14.24 3.14 -2.26
N LEU A 95 -13.38 3.41 -1.26
CA LEU A 95 -13.52 4.53 -0.32
C LEU A 95 -12.82 5.81 -0.78
N SER A 96 -11.96 5.75 -1.81
CA SER A 96 -11.23 6.92 -2.32
C SER A 96 -11.83 7.51 -3.61
N ARG A 97 -13.10 7.19 -3.92
CA ARG A 97 -13.89 7.80 -5.00
C ARG A 97 -14.74 8.94 -4.48
#